data_AF-A0A7J2RDM2-F1
#
_entry.id   AF-A0A7J2RDM2-F1
#
_cell.length_a   1.000
_cell.length_b   1.000
_cell.length_c   1.000
_cell.angle_alpha   90.00
_cell.angle_beta   90.00
_cell.angle_gamma   90.00
#
_symmetry.space_group_name_H-M   'P 1'
#
loop_
_entity.id
_entity.type
_entity.pdbx_description
1 polymer ?
#
loop_
_entity_poly.entity_id
_entity_poly.type
_entity_poly.pdbx_seq_one_letter_code
_entity_poly.pdbx_strand_id
1 'polypeptide(L)'
;MSTLKNNESIVVGLVKEYLAKKPFFSINDIIEFINNRVKLNPNINRGGIEKVIKSLIKKRIIIPGTKLMKNNIIEHPKRNEIYNFIKKYPSNINEMMKALNIGSNQALWHLACLEKFQFVRSKKIGNRKIFFKFDSNPKHDEYYYYLKLKIVQKIITLIGREKDPIRITTIATTLKKNHNTIKKYLDILENLKLLKTEKKNKRIVYKLDKDFYSKIKKSIPGIL
;
A
#
# COMPACT_ATOMS: atom_id res chain seq x y z
N MET A 1 -20.88 17.35 -24.12
CA MET A 1 -20.08 16.85 -22.96
C MET A 1 -20.54 17.40 -21.61
N SER A 2 -21.23 18.55 -21.54
CA SER A 2 -21.70 19.20 -20.30
C SER A 2 -22.89 18.50 -19.62
N THR A 3 -23.88 18.06 -20.39
CA THR A 3 -25.12 17.42 -19.89
C THR A 3 -24.88 16.06 -19.24
N LEU A 4 -24.00 15.22 -19.83
CA LEU A 4 -23.64 13.91 -19.25
C LEU A 4 -22.93 14.04 -17.89
N LYS A 5 -22.00 15.00 -17.77
CA LYS A 5 -21.34 15.30 -16.50
C LYS A 5 -22.33 15.82 -15.46
N ASN A 6 -23.31 16.63 -15.87
CA ASN A 6 -24.35 17.13 -14.97
C ASN A 6 -25.23 16.00 -14.43
N ASN A 7 -25.66 15.07 -15.29
CA ASN A 7 -26.47 13.92 -14.89
C ASN A 7 -25.72 12.97 -13.93
N GLU A 8 -24.44 12.71 -14.19
CA GLU A 8 -23.60 11.92 -13.27
C GLU A 8 -23.47 12.60 -11.90
N SER A 9 -23.30 13.93 -11.87
CA SER A 9 -23.23 14.70 -10.63
C SER A 9 -24.52 14.62 -9.81
N ILE A 10 -25.69 14.74 -10.46
CA ILE A 10 -26.99 14.60 -9.80
C ILE A 10 -27.14 13.21 -9.18
N VAL A 11 -26.84 12.15 -9.95
CA VAL A 11 -26.91 10.77 -9.45
C VAL A 11 -25.95 10.56 -8.28
N VAL A 12 -24.72 11.08 -8.34
CA VAL A 12 -23.75 11.01 -7.23
C VAL A 12 -24.24 11.76 -5.99
N GLY A 13 -24.89 12.92 -6.15
CA GLY A 13 -25.52 13.65 -5.06
C GLY A 13 -26.59 12.83 -4.35
N LEU A 14 -27.48 12.19 -5.12
CA LEU A 14 -28.53 11.32 -4.57
C LEU A 14 -27.99 10.04 -3.93
N VAL A 15 -26.89 9.49 -4.45
CA VAL A 15 -26.16 8.38 -3.80
C VAL A 15 -25.66 8.80 -2.41
N LYS A 16 -25.05 9.99 -2.29
CA LYS A 16 -24.60 10.52 -0.99
C LYS A 16 -25.76 10.67 -0.02
N GLU A 17 -26.87 11.24 -0.47
CA GLU A 17 -28.09 11.39 0.34
C GLU A 17 -28.61 10.04 0.83
N TYR A 18 -28.66 9.04 -0.07
CA TYR A 18 -29.12 7.70 0.25
C TYR A 18 -28.25 7.03 1.31
N LEU A 19 -26.93 7.08 1.15
CA LEU A 19 -25.97 6.45 2.07
C LEU A 19 -25.88 7.16 3.42
N ALA A 20 -26.22 8.45 3.49
CA ALA A 20 -26.31 9.17 4.77
C ALA A 20 -27.44 8.61 5.65
N LYS A 21 -28.54 8.15 5.03
CA LYS A 21 -29.74 7.67 5.72
C LYS A 21 -29.71 6.18 6.05
N LYS A 22 -28.99 5.37 5.27
CA LYS A 22 -29.00 3.90 5.41
C LYS A 22 -27.61 3.32 5.68
N PRO A 23 -27.45 2.45 6.70
CA PRO A 23 -26.15 1.84 7.03
C PRO A 23 -25.67 0.83 5.98
N PHE A 24 -26.61 0.21 5.25
CA PHE A 24 -26.38 -0.81 4.23
C PHE A 24 -27.26 -0.53 3.01
N PHE A 25 -26.79 -0.94 1.84
CA PHE A 25 -27.57 -0.83 0.61
C PHE A 25 -27.37 -2.01 -0.32
N SER A 26 -28.46 -2.36 -1.02
CA SER A 26 -28.42 -3.17 -2.23
C SER A 26 -28.41 -2.26 -3.47
N ILE A 27 -27.91 -2.79 -4.59
CA ILE A 27 -27.86 -2.06 -5.86
C ILE A 27 -29.28 -1.71 -6.33
N ASN A 28 -30.25 -2.60 -6.14
CA ASN A 28 -31.62 -2.38 -6.58
C ASN A 28 -32.29 -1.26 -5.77
N ASP A 29 -32.11 -1.24 -4.45
CA ASP A 29 -32.75 -0.23 -3.59
C ASP A 29 -32.24 1.19 -3.89
N ILE A 30 -30.93 1.32 -4.15
CA ILE A 30 -30.36 2.63 -4.47
C ILE A 30 -30.79 3.11 -5.86
N ILE A 31 -30.91 2.20 -6.84
CA ILE A 31 -31.45 2.55 -8.16
C ILE A 31 -32.90 2.99 -8.02
N GLU A 32 -33.72 2.26 -7.27
CA GLU A 32 -35.13 2.57 -7.08
C GLU A 32 -35.33 3.92 -6.38
N PHE A 33 -34.54 4.17 -5.33
CA PHE A 33 -34.54 5.46 -4.65
C PHE A 33 -34.20 6.62 -5.61
N ILE A 34 -33.15 6.48 -6.41
CA ILE A 34 -32.71 7.54 -7.34
C ILE A 34 -33.76 7.73 -8.43
N ASN A 35 -34.29 6.64 -9.00
CA ASN A 35 -35.30 6.66 -10.06
C ASN A 35 -36.55 7.42 -9.61
N ASN A 36 -37.01 7.19 -8.38
CA ASN A 36 -38.15 7.92 -7.81
C ASN A 36 -37.87 9.42 -7.61
N ARG A 37 -36.63 9.80 -7.31
CA ARG A 37 -36.22 11.21 -7.11
C ARG A 37 -36.07 11.99 -8.41
N VAL A 38 -35.75 11.32 -9.51
CA VAL A 38 -35.52 11.96 -10.82
C VAL A 38 -36.64 11.69 -11.83
N LYS A 39 -37.79 11.18 -11.39
CA LYS A 39 -38.91 10.77 -12.26
C LYS A 39 -39.35 11.84 -13.27
N LEU A 40 -39.28 13.11 -12.87
CA LEU A 40 -39.66 14.26 -13.71
C LEU A 40 -38.51 14.80 -14.57
N ASN A 41 -37.30 14.24 -14.46
CA ASN A 41 -36.14 14.67 -15.23
C ASN A 41 -36.04 13.86 -16.53
N PRO A 42 -36.34 14.45 -17.70
CA PRO A 42 -36.35 13.73 -18.97
C PRO A 42 -34.94 13.24 -19.39
N ASN A 43 -33.89 13.81 -18.80
CA ASN A 43 -32.51 13.52 -19.16
C ASN A 43 -31.92 12.34 -18.37
N ILE A 44 -32.63 11.80 -17.37
CA ILE A 44 -32.15 10.72 -16.51
C ILE A 44 -33.17 9.59 -16.51
N ASN A 45 -32.82 8.48 -17.17
CA ASN A 45 -33.63 7.25 -17.14
C ASN A 45 -32.96 6.17 -16.29
N ARG A 46 -33.72 5.11 -15.95
CA ARG A 46 -33.25 3.98 -15.13
C ARG A 46 -31.96 3.35 -15.67
N GLY A 47 -31.87 3.12 -16.98
CA GLY A 47 -30.68 2.56 -17.61
C GLY A 47 -29.43 3.45 -17.46
N GLY A 48 -29.61 4.77 -17.50
CA GLY A 48 -28.56 5.75 -17.21
C GLY A 48 -28.10 5.68 -15.76
N ILE A 49 -29.03 5.62 -14.81
CA ILE A 49 -28.73 5.45 -13.38
C ILE A 49 -27.93 4.17 -13.15
N GLU A 50 -28.38 3.04 -13.72
CA GLU A 50 -27.68 1.76 -13.62
C GLU A 50 -26.25 1.82 -14.13
N LYS A 51 -26.02 2.46 -15.28
CA LYS A 51 -24.67 2.64 -15.84
C LYS A 51 -23.79 3.45 -14.89
N VAL A 52 -24.30 4.53 -14.31
CA VAL A 52 -23.57 5.35 -13.33
C VAL A 52 -23.25 4.52 -12.08
N ILE A 53 -24.23 3.84 -11.49
CA ILE A 53 -24.01 3.00 -10.29
C ILE A 53 -22.97 1.91 -10.55
N LYS A 54 -23.06 1.20 -11.69
CA LYS A 54 -22.06 0.20 -12.11
C LYS A 54 -20.66 0.83 -12.24
N SER A 55 -20.56 2.03 -12.83
CA SER A 55 -19.30 2.78 -12.93
C SER A 55 -18.72 3.15 -11.56
N LEU A 56 -19.55 3.63 -10.64
CA LEU A 56 -19.12 3.98 -9.27
C LEU A 56 -18.62 2.75 -8.51
N ILE A 57 -19.30 1.61 -8.62
CA ILE A 57 -18.88 0.34 -8.01
C ILE A 57 -17.57 -0.16 -8.63
N LYS A 58 -17.45 -0.13 -9.96
CA LYS A 58 -16.22 -0.53 -10.67
C LYS A 58 -15.01 0.29 -10.23
N LYS A 59 -15.20 1.60 -10.03
CA LYS A 59 -14.16 2.53 -9.53
C LYS A 59 -13.94 2.45 -8.01
N ARG A 60 -14.67 1.56 -7.30
CA ARG A 60 -14.70 1.45 -5.83
C ARG A 60 -15.02 2.79 -5.15
N ILE A 61 -15.82 3.65 -5.78
CA ILE A 61 -16.31 4.90 -5.17
C ILE A 61 -17.36 4.59 -4.11
N ILE A 62 -18.25 3.63 -4.42
CA ILE A 62 -19.20 3.03 -3.51
C ILE A 62 -19.03 1.52 -3.53
N ILE A 63 -19.43 0.84 -2.46
CA ILE A 63 -19.38 -0.62 -2.39
C ILE A 63 -20.67 -1.12 -1.73
N PRO A 64 -21.42 -2.04 -2.36
CA PRO A 64 -22.63 -2.60 -1.77
C PRO A 64 -22.37 -3.18 -0.36
N GLY A 65 -23.37 -3.08 0.52
CA GLY A 65 -23.26 -3.52 1.90
C GLY A 65 -22.40 -2.60 2.80
N THR A 66 -22.16 -1.34 2.42
CA THR A 66 -21.61 -0.34 3.34
C THR A 66 -22.08 1.06 2.97
N LYS A 67 -22.31 1.90 3.99
CA LYS A 67 -22.55 3.34 3.80
C LYS A 67 -21.32 4.16 3.40
N LEU A 68 -20.13 3.57 3.43
CA LEU A 68 -18.89 4.30 3.17
C LEU A 68 -18.72 4.61 1.69
N MET A 69 -18.29 5.83 1.39
CA MET A 69 -17.80 6.23 0.08
C MET A 69 -16.29 6.48 0.10
N LYS A 70 -15.65 6.37 -1.06
CA LYS A 70 -14.19 6.48 -1.20
C LYS A 70 -13.62 7.78 -0.63
N ASN A 71 -14.29 8.92 -0.82
CA ASN A 71 -13.87 10.19 -0.24
C ASN A 71 -13.91 10.16 1.30
N ASN A 72 -14.98 9.60 1.90
CA ASN A 72 -15.11 9.50 3.35
C ASN A 72 -14.09 8.55 3.99
N ILE A 73 -13.47 7.67 3.21
CA ILE A 73 -12.39 6.81 3.73
C ILE A 73 -11.19 7.66 4.15
N ILE A 74 -10.72 8.57 3.29
CA ILE A 74 -9.51 9.35 3.57
C ILE A 74 -9.78 10.60 4.41
N GLU A 75 -11.01 11.12 4.40
CA GLU A 75 -11.42 12.24 5.27
C GLU A 75 -11.33 11.88 6.78
N HIS A 76 -11.36 10.59 7.12
CA HIS A 76 -11.27 10.16 8.51
C HIS A 76 -9.85 10.28 9.06
N PRO A 77 -9.61 11.01 10.17
CA PRO A 77 -8.28 11.34 10.67
C PRO A 77 -7.36 10.12 10.83
N LYS A 78 -7.82 9.07 11.52
CA LYS A 78 -7.01 7.86 11.72
C LYS A 78 -6.73 7.06 10.45
N ARG A 79 -7.65 7.01 9.48
CA ARG A 79 -7.40 6.35 8.19
C ARG A 79 -6.42 7.15 7.35
N ASN A 80 -6.50 8.48 7.41
CA ASN A 80 -5.54 9.37 6.76
C ASN A 80 -4.14 9.20 7.35
N GLU A 81 -4.01 9.17 8.69
CA GLU A 81 -2.74 8.89 9.39
C GLU A 81 -2.14 7.56 8.93
N ILE A 82 -2.93 6.48 8.96
CA ILE A 82 -2.48 5.14 8.51
C ILE A 82 -2.06 5.16 7.04
N TYR A 83 -2.86 5.77 6.16
CA TYR A 83 -2.54 5.86 4.73
C TYR A 83 -1.25 6.64 4.48
N ASN A 84 -1.08 7.79 5.12
CA ASN A 84 0.12 8.62 4.98
C ASN A 84 1.35 7.91 5.55
N PHE A 85 1.20 7.17 6.65
CA PHE A 85 2.25 6.32 7.18
C PHE A 85 2.67 5.25 6.16
N ILE A 86 1.73 4.48 5.60
CA ILE A 86 2.01 3.43 4.59
C ILE A 86 2.66 4.01 3.33
N LYS A 87 2.18 5.16 2.87
CA LYS A 87 2.74 5.87 1.70
C LYS A 87 4.22 6.18 1.89
N LYS A 88 4.63 6.52 3.11
CA LYS A 88 6.03 6.83 3.45
C LYS A 88 6.82 5.58 3.84
N TYR A 89 6.21 4.64 4.55
CA TYR A 89 6.84 3.46 5.13
C TYR A 89 5.93 2.24 4.93
N PRO A 90 6.18 1.40 3.92
CA PRO A 90 5.50 0.12 3.81
C PRO A 90 5.74 -0.73 5.05
N SER A 91 4.67 -1.09 5.73
CA SER A 91 4.75 -1.63 7.09
C SER A 91 3.71 -2.71 7.34
N ASN A 92 3.99 -3.54 8.34
CA ASN A 92 2.98 -4.44 8.91
C ASN A 92 2.13 -3.74 9.96
N ILE A 93 1.06 -4.43 10.40
CA ILE A 93 0.15 -3.92 11.41
C ILE A 93 0.83 -3.56 12.74
N ASN A 94 1.76 -4.39 13.22
CA ASN A 94 2.43 -4.17 14.50
C ASN A 94 3.31 -2.91 14.47
N GLU A 95 3.98 -2.65 13.35
CA GLU A 95 4.76 -1.42 13.14
C GLU A 95 3.86 -0.19 13.15
N MET A 96 2.71 -0.26 12.48
CA MET A 96 1.73 0.83 12.44
C MET A 96 1.10 1.08 13.82
N MET A 97 0.72 0.02 14.54
CA MET A 97 0.18 0.13 15.90
C MET A 97 1.12 0.87 16.84
N LYS A 98 2.42 0.52 16.80
CA LYS A 98 3.45 1.16 17.61
C LYS A 98 3.69 2.62 17.20
N ALA A 99 3.76 2.88 15.90
CA ALA A 99 4.08 4.22 15.41
C ALA A 99 2.92 5.22 15.56
N LEU A 100 1.68 4.76 15.47
CA LEU A 100 0.47 5.60 15.48
C LEU A 100 -0.32 5.52 16.80
N ASN A 101 0.14 4.71 17.75
CA ASN A 101 -0.52 4.44 19.03
C ASN A 101 -2.01 4.05 18.85
N ILE A 102 -2.26 3.03 18.00
CA ILE A 102 -3.60 2.54 17.69
C ILE A 102 -3.78 1.09 18.16
N GLY A 103 -4.98 0.77 18.67
CA GLY A 103 -5.35 -0.58 19.08
C GLY A 103 -5.48 -1.55 17.89
N SER A 104 -5.25 -2.84 18.12
CA SER A 104 -5.22 -3.88 17.08
C SER A 104 -6.51 -3.94 16.25
N ASN A 105 -7.67 -3.99 16.92
CA ASN A 105 -8.97 -4.07 16.25
C ASN A 105 -9.26 -2.82 15.39
N GLN A 106 -8.92 -1.63 15.91
CA GLN A 106 -9.07 -0.39 15.15
C GLN A 106 -8.14 -0.36 13.93
N ALA A 107 -6.88 -0.76 14.09
CA ALA A 107 -5.92 -0.86 12.99
C ALA A 107 -6.40 -1.83 11.90
N LEU A 108 -6.87 -3.02 12.28
CA LEU A 108 -7.41 -4.01 11.35
C LEU A 108 -8.62 -3.47 10.59
N TRP A 109 -9.57 -2.85 11.29
CA TRP A 109 -10.75 -2.28 10.66
C TRP A 109 -10.40 -1.15 9.68
N HIS A 110 -9.54 -0.21 10.10
CA HIS A 110 -9.08 0.87 9.25
C HIS A 110 -8.33 0.36 8.01
N LEU A 111 -7.44 -0.62 8.16
CA LEU A 111 -6.71 -1.23 7.04
C LEU A 111 -7.66 -1.97 6.09
N ALA A 112 -8.64 -2.71 6.62
CA ALA A 112 -9.65 -3.36 5.81
C ALA A 112 -10.46 -2.34 4.98
N CYS A 113 -10.85 -1.21 5.56
CA CYS A 113 -11.47 -0.12 4.81
C CYS A 113 -10.55 0.43 3.71
N LEU A 114 -9.28 0.72 4.04
CA LEU A 114 -8.32 1.26 3.07
C LEU A 114 -8.05 0.28 1.91
N GLU A 115 -7.92 -1.02 2.18
CA GLU A 115 -7.77 -2.05 1.15
C GLU A 115 -9.03 -2.19 0.29
N LYS A 116 -10.20 -2.24 0.93
CA LYS A 116 -11.50 -2.41 0.25
C LYS A 116 -11.77 -1.30 -0.77
N PHE A 117 -11.32 -0.08 -0.49
CA PHE A 117 -11.44 1.10 -1.36
C PHE A 117 -10.19 1.39 -2.19
N GLN A 118 -9.22 0.47 -2.21
CA GLN A 118 -8.01 0.54 -3.04
C GLN A 118 -7.15 1.79 -2.78
N PHE A 119 -7.05 2.23 -1.52
CA PHE A 119 -6.02 3.18 -1.10
C PHE A 119 -4.68 2.48 -0.84
N VAL A 120 -4.76 1.28 -0.28
CA VAL A 120 -3.61 0.42 0.00
C VAL A 120 -3.86 -0.97 -0.57
N ARG A 121 -2.78 -1.73 -0.72
CA ARG A 121 -2.78 -3.16 -1.02
C ARG A 121 -1.81 -3.84 -0.09
N SER A 122 -1.98 -5.14 0.10
CA SER A 122 -1.03 -5.93 0.89
C SER A 122 -0.31 -6.98 0.05
N LYS A 123 0.89 -7.32 0.49
CA LYS A 123 1.68 -8.45 -0.01
C LYS A 123 2.27 -9.20 1.18
N LYS A 124 2.29 -10.52 1.09
CA LYS A 124 3.00 -11.36 2.05
C LYS A 124 4.50 -11.32 1.74
N ILE A 125 5.31 -10.85 2.68
CA ILE A 125 6.78 -10.84 2.60
C ILE A 125 7.31 -11.60 3.81
N GLY A 126 7.89 -12.78 3.56
CA GLY A 126 8.15 -13.77 4.59
C GLY A 126 6.86 -14.15 5.35
N ASN A 127 6.89 -14.03 6.68
CA ASN A 127 5.75 -14.35 7.55
C ASN A 127 4.89 -13.13 7.88
N ARG A 128 5.05 -12.00 7.18
CA ARG A 128 4.37 -10.74 7.50
C ARG A 128 3.53 -10.27 6.33
N LYS A 129 2.32 -9.79 6.64
CA LYS A 129 1.49 -9.01 5.70
C LYS A 129 1.97 -7.56 5.74
N ILE A 130 2.59 -7.10 4.66
CA ILE A 130 3.08 -5.73 4.51
C ILE A 130 2.09 -4.95 3.63
N PHE A 131 1.77 -3.73 4.05
CA PHE A 131 0.86 -2.86 3.31
C PHE A 131 1.67 -1.83 2.51
N PHE A 132 1.21 -1.60 1.28
CA PHE A 132 1.79 -0.68 0.29
C PHE A 132 0.70 0.24 -0.23
N LYS A 133 1.11 1.41 -0.75
CA LYS A 133 0.22 2.28 -1.51
C LYS A 133 -0.33 1.52 -2.72
N PHE A 134 -1.63 1.62 -3.00
CA PHE A 134 -2.28 0.79 -4.02
C PHE A 134 -1.65 0.93 -5.41
N ASP A 135 -1.35 2.16 -5.83
CA ASP A 135 -0.78 2.50 -7.15
C ASP A 135 0.75 2.36 -7.22
N SER A 136 1.42 1.93 -6.15
CA SER A 136 2.86 1.66 -6.18
C SER A 136 3.16 0.40 -6.99
N ASN A 137 4.29 0.40 -7.73
CA ASN A 137 4.69 -0.72 -8.58
C ASN A 137 4.96 -2.00 -7.76
N PRO A 138 4.15 -3.07 -7.91
CA PRO A 138 4.29 -4.31 -7.13
C PRO A 138 5.62 -5.03 -7.33
N LYS A 139 6.28 -4.82 -8.48
CA LYS A 139 7.60 -5.40 -8.77
C LYS A 139 8.70 -4.87 -7.82
N HIS A 140 8.47 -3.71 -7.20
CA HIS A 140 9.44 -3.06 -6.33
C HIS A 140 9.15 -3.27 -4.83
N ASP A 141 8.09 -3.99 -4.46
CA ASP A 141 7.63 -4.10 -3.06
C ASP A 141 8.71 -4.56 -2.08
N GLU A 142 9.45 -5.60 -2.45
CA GLU A 142 10.47 -6.17 -1.59
C GLU A 142 11.65 -5.22 -1.42
N TYR A 143 12.05 -4.54 -2.50
CA TYR A 143 13.04 -3.48 -2.42
C TYR A 143 12.56 -2.33 -1.52
N TYR A 144 11.33 -1.85 -1.69
CA TYR A 144 10.72 -0.81 -0.85
C TYR A 144 10.73 -1.20 0.64
N TYR A 145 10.38 -2.44 0.93
CA TYR A 145 10.31 -2.94 2.30
C TYR A 145 11.70 -3.08 2.92
N TYR A 146 12.58 -3.87 2.29
CA TYR A 146 13.88 -4.22 2.88
C TYR A 146 14.85 -3.04 2.91
N LEU A 147 14.91 -2.20 1.87
CA LEU A 147 15.84 -1.08 1.82
C LEU A 147 15.51 0.05 2.81
N LYS A 148 14.30 0.06 3.38
CA LYS A 148 13.93 0.98 4.47
C LYS A 148 14.22 0.44 5.86
N LEU A 149 14.54 -0.85 6.00
CA LEU A 149 14.91 -1.40 7.30
C LEU A 149 16.27 -0.85 7.73
N LYS A 150 16.31 -0.26 8.92
CA LYS A 150 17.54 0.34 9.49
C LYS A 150 18.73 -0.63 9.49
N ILE A 151 18.49 -1.92 9.75
CA ILE A 151 19.54 -2.93 9.73
C ILE A 151 20.10 -3.19 8.32
N VAL A 152 19.23 -3.24 7.31
CA VAL A 152 19.62 -3.41 5.91
C VAL A 152 20.41 -2.19 5.44
N GLN A 153 19.96 -0.98 5.76
CA GLN A 153 20.69 0.25 5.44
C GLN A 153 22.10 0.28 6.05
N LYS A 154 22.25 -0.19 7.30
CA LYS A 154 23.56 -0.33 7.96
C LYS A 154 24.45 -1.37 7.26
N ILE A 155 23.89 -2.51 6.88
CA ILE A 155 24.61 -3.55 6.12
C ILE A 155 25.09 -3.00 4.77
N ILE A 156 24.20 -2.40 3.99
CA ILE A 156 24.53 -1.84 2.66
C ILE A 156 25.57 -0.72 2.79
N THR A 157 25.42 0.18 3.76
CA THR A 157 26.40 1.26 4.00
C THR A 157 27.78 0.70 4.35
N LEU A 158 27.83 -0.33 5.20
CA LEU A 158 29.10 -0.97 5.57
C LEU A 158 29.76 -1.64 4.35
N ILE A 159 29.02 -2.46 3.60
CA ILE A 159 29.52 -3.13 2.40
C ILE A 159 29.93 -2.14 1.32
N GLY A 160 29.19 -1.04 1.15
CA GLY A 160 29.45 -0.05 0.11
C GLY A 160 30.71 0.81 0.34
N ARG A 161 31.14 0.95 1.61
CA ARG A 161 32.33 1.73 2.00
C ARG A 161 33.63 0.95 1.81
N GLU A 162 33.60 -0.37 1.99
CA GLU A 162 34.79 -1.19 1.80
C GLU A 162 35.13 -1.33 0.32
N LYS A 163 36.44 -1.31 0.01
CA LYS A 163 36.95 -1.57 -1.34
C LYS A 163 36.90 -3.07 -1.67
N ASP A 164 37.14 -3.90 -0.67
CA ASP A 164 37.19 -5.36 -0.79
C ASP A 164 35.88 -6.03 -0.35
N PRO A 165 35.54 -7.20 -0.93
CA PRO A 165 34.41 -8.01 -0.47
C PRO A 165 34.52 -8.39 1.02
N ILE A 166 33.43 -8.21 1.77
CA ILE A 166 33.41 -8.38 3.23
C ILE A 166 32.85 -9.74 3.63
N ARG A 167 33.40 -10.34 4.69
CA ARG A 167 32.86 -11.55 5.32
C ARG A 167 31.67 -11.25 6.22
N ILE A 168 30.76 -12.21 6.33
CA ILE A 168 29.62 -12.14 7.25
C ILE A 168 30.05 -11.92 8.71
N THR A 169 31.15 -12.54 9.15
CA THR A 169 31.66 -12.40 10.53
C THR A 169 32.07 -10.95 10.81
N THR A 170 32.75 -10.30 9.87
CA THR A 170 33.12 -8.89 9.97
C THR A 170 31.87 -8.01 10.08
N ILE A 171 30.87 -8.24 9.23
CA ILE A 171 29.60 -7.49 9.26
C ILE A 171 28.90 -7.67 10.61
N ALA A 172 28.80 -8.90 11.10
CA ALA A 172 28.16 -9.22 12.38
C ALA A 172 28.85 -8.55 13.57
N THR A 173 30.18 -8.62 13.63
CA THR A 173 30.98 -8.00 14.69
C THR A 173 30.87 -6.48 14.65
N THR A 174 31.04 -5.85 13.48
CA THR A 174 30.98 -4.39 13.32
C THR A 174 29.59 -3.84 13.67
N LEU A 175 28.52 -4.53 13.26
CA LEU A 175 27.16 -4.09 13.57
C LEU A 175 26.68 -4.50 14.96
N LYS A 176 27.47 -5.28 15.71
CA LYS A 176 27.10 -5.89 17.00
C LYS A 176 25.75 -6.61 16.89
N LYS A 177 25.60 -7.46 15.87
CA LYS A 177 24.38 -8.23 15.61
C LYS A 177 24.67 -9.72 15.51
N ASN A 178 23.67 -10.52 15.87
CA ASN A 178 23.73 -11.97 15.76
C ASN A 178 24.00 -12.39 14.30
N HIS A 179 24.91 -13.37 14.13
CA HIS A 179 25.32 -13.90 12.84
C HIS A 179 24.12 -14.38 11.99
N ASN A 180 23.14 -15.08 12.57
CA ASN A 180 21.96 -15.56 11.85
C ASN A 180 21.08 -14.42 11.36
N THR A 181 20.99 -13.33 12.13
CA THR A 181 20.26 -12.13 11.72
C THR A 181 20.92 -11.48 10.51
N ILE A 182 22.25 -11.35 10.52
CA ILE A 182 23.00 -10.82 9.38
C ILE A 182 22.87 -11.74 8.17
N LYS A 183 23.05 -13.05 8.35
CA LYS A 183 22.91 -14.06 7.29
C LYS A 183 21.57 -13.92 6.58
N LYS A 184 20.48 -13.90 7.35
CA LYS A 184 19.12 -13.72 6.84
C LYS A 184 19.01 -12.51 5.90
N TYR A 185 19.54 -11.35 6.30
CA TYR A 185 19.45 -10.15 5.46
C TYR A 185 20.40 -10.18 4.26
N LEU A 186 21.57 -10.81 4.38
CA LEU A 186 22.47 -11.01 3.25
C LEU A 186 21.83 -11.92 2.19
N ASP A 187 21.25 -13.05 2.61
CA ASP A 187 20.53 -13.97 1.72
C ASP A 187 19.37 -13.25 0.99
N ILE A 188 18.63 -12.39 1.70
CA ILE A 188 17.56 -11.56 1.10
C ILE A 188 18.15 -10.60 0.06
N LEU A 189 19.22 -9.89 0.38
CA LEU A 189 19.83 -8.91 -0.52
C LEU A 189 20.47 -9.57 -1.75
N GLU A 190 21.03 -10.76 -1.60
CA GLU A 190 21.53 -11.60 -2.69
C GLU A 190 20.38 -12.07 -3.61
N ASN A 191 19.27 -12.56 -3.04
CA ASN A 191 18.08 -12.94 -3.80
C ASN A 191 17.47 -11.76 -4.57
N LEU A 192 17.56 -10.55 -4.00
CA LEU A 192 17.20 -9.29 -4.67
C LEU A 192 18.26 -8.80 -5.66
N LYS A 193 19.34 -9.55 -5.88
CA LYS A 193 20.47 -9.22 -6.78
C LYS A 193 21.17 -7.90 -6.43
N LEU A 194 21.03 -7.43 -5.19
CA LEU A 194 21.71 -6.23 -4.69
C LEU A 194 23.14 -6.55 -4.24
N LEU A 195 23.41 -7.79 -3.87
CA LEU A 195 24.74 -8.28 -3.51
C LEU A 195 25.20 -9.34 -4.50
N LYS A 196 26.51 -9.38 -4.71
CA LYS A 196 27.23 -10.50 -5.33
C LYS A 196 27.99 -11.25 -4.26
N THR A 197 27.97 -12.57 -4.35
CA THR A 197 28.75 -13.46 -3.49
C THR A 197 29.92 -14.05 -4.26
N GLU A 198 31.07 -14.12 -3.61
CA GLU A 198 32.29 -14.70 -4.17
C GLU A 198 32.90 -15.65 -3.13
N LYS A 199 33.60 -16.69 -3.59
CA LYS A 199 34.40 -17.56 -2.71
C LYS A 199 35.85 -17.10 -2.74
N LYS A 200 36.33 -16.50 -1.65
CA LYS A 200 37.74 -16.11 -1.47
C LYS A 200 38.35 -16.98 -0.37
N ASN A 201 39.38 -17.77 -0.71
CA ASN A 201 40.05 -18.71 0.19
C ASN A 201 39.08 -19.64 0.93
N LYS A 202 38.21 -20.34 0.19
CA LYS A 202 37.15 -21.24 0.71
C LYS A 202 36.09 -20.56 1.60
N ARG A 203 36.08 -19.23 1.71
CA ARG A 203 35.11 -18.47 2.52
C ARG A 203 34.24 -17.58 1.63
N ILE A 204 32.96 -17.46 1.98
CA ILE A 204 32.00 -16.60 1.27
C ILE A 204 32.24 -15.15 1.69
N VAL A 205 32.33 -14.27 0.69
CA VAL A 205 32.43 -12.82 0.85
C VAL A 205 31.36 -12.13 0.01
N TYR A 206 30.93 -10.95 0.46
CA TYR A 206 29.82 -10.20 -0.12
C TYR A 206 30.31 -8.86 -0.66
N LYS A 207 29.83 -8.49 -1.84
CA LYS A 207 30.10 -7.21 -2.50
C LYS A 207 28.79 -6.59 -2.97
N LEU A 208 28.65 -5.28 -2.79
CA LEU A 208 27.47 -4.55 -3.27
C LEU A 208 27.55 -4.38 -4.80
N ASP A 209 26.47 -4.75 -5.50
CA ASP A 209 26.29 -4.35 -6.90
C ASP A 209 25.89 -2.87 -6.94
N LYS A 210 26.90 -1.98 -7.03
CA LYS A 210 26.72 -0.53 -6.95
C LYS A 210 25.84 0.01 -8.08
N ASP A 211 25.97 -0.54 -9.28
CA ASP A 211 25.24 -0.09 -10.46
C ASP A 211 23.76 -0.46 -10.35
N PHE A 212 23.47 -1.72 -10.04
CA PHE A 212 22.10 -2.18 -9.85
C PHE A 212 21.44 -1.51 -8.64
N TYR A 213 22.16 -1.37 -7.52
CA TYR A 213 21.65 -0.66 -6.34
C TYR A 213 21.31 0.80 -6.66
N SER A 214 22.16 1.51 -7.40
CA SER A 214 21.91 2.90 -7.83
C SER A 214 20.66 3.00 -8.73
N LYS A 215 20.50 2.07 -9.67
CA LYS A 215 19.30 2.00 -10.54
C LYS A 215 18.02 1.77 -9.73
N ILE A 216 18.04 0.86 -8.76
CA ILE A 216 16.91 0.61 -7.88
C ILE A 216 16.62 1.81 -6.99
N LYS A 217 17.65 2.45 -6.41
CA LYS A 217 17.51 3.65 -5.58
C LYS A 217 16.83 4.79 -6.34
N LYS A 218 17.18 5.01 -7.61
CA LYS A 218 16.52 6.01 -8.48
C LYS A 218 15.05 5.66 -8.79
N SER A 219 14.73 4.37 -8.83
CA SER A 219 13.39 3.85 -9.16
C SER A 219 12.43 3.85 -7.97
N ILE A 220 12.92 4.11 -6.76
CA ILE A 220 12.18 4.02 -5.50
C ILE A 220 12.32 5.36 -4.75
N PRO A 221 11.30 6.25 -4.79
CA PRO A 221 11.33 7.52 -4.10
C PRO A 221 11.48 7.35 -2.58
N GLY A 222 12.36 8.15 -1.98
CA GLY A 222 12.53 8.22 -0.53
C GLY A 222 13.36 7.11 0.10
N ILE A 223 14.28 6.49 -0.66
CA ILE A 223 15.46 5.80 -0.10
C ILE A 223 16.58 6.85 0.04
N LEU A 224 16.83 7.31 1.26
CA LEU A 224 17.99 8.14 1.61
C LEU A 224 19.24 7.27 1.70
#